data_AF-A0A7S0HLH1-F1
#
_entry.id   AF-A0A7S0HLH1-F1
#
_cell.length_a   1.000
_cell.length_b   1.000
_cell.length_c   1.000
_cell.angle_alpha   90.00
_cell.angle_beta   90.00
_cell.angle_gamma   90.00
#
_symmetry.space_group_name_H-M   'P 1'
#
loop_
_entity.id
_entity.type
_entity.pdbx_description
1 polymer ?
#
loop_
_entity_poly.entity_id
_entity_poly.type
_entity_poly.pdbx_seq_one_letter_code
_entity_poly.pdbx_strand_id
1 'polypeptide(L)'
;SPPPPPPPPCHFCAIPTTCWAADWRLLLRAPAEGLALVTQLEEAAWSCMEEQFLSSEAWCAKHLRGAPPTDAASRAALRSHVVCGCNFPPSQFQLHLQFFLMPWLPSHYKAFTDGALPRRRWFPLKYIKGLLSLNQPMAVELDTSLDEIFEVFDSQLSYDDAFDQ
;
A
#
# COMPACT_ATOMS: atom_id res chain seq x y z
N SER A 1 15.04 -2.92 23.81
CA SER A 1 13.79 -3.30 23.13
C SER A 1 14.00 -4.63 22.43
N PRO A 2 12.99 -5.52 22.39
CA PRO A 2 13.06 -6.72 21.55
C PRO A 2 13.28 -6.31 20.08
N PRO A 3 13.95 -7.15 19.28
CA PRO A 3 14.13 -6.88 17.86
C PRO A 3 12.76 -6.75 17.17
N PRO A 4 12.63 -5.89 16.15
CA PRO A 4 11.40 -5.83 15.37
C PRO A 4 11.13 -7.21 14.75
N PRO A 5 9.85 -7.60 14.61
CA PRO A 5 9.54 -8.84 13.91
C PRO A 5 10.06 -8.78 12.47
N PRO A 6 10.39 -9.94 11.87
CA PRO A 6 10.78 -9.97 10.46
C PRO A 6 9.64 -9.42 9.57
N PRO A 7 9.95 -8.96 8.36
CA PRO A 7 8.90 -8.58 7.41
C PRO A 7 8.00 -9.78 7.07
N PRO A 8 6.75 -9.54 6.65
CA PRO A 8 5.89 -10.62 6.17
C PRO A 8 6.53 -11.37 5.00
N PRO A 9 6.23 -12.67 4.83
CA PRO A 9 6.93 -13.55 3.88
C PRO A 9 6.71 -13.18 2.41
N CYS A 10 5.63 -12.46 2.12
CA CYS A 10 5.38 -11.84 0.82
C CYS A 10 5.24 -10.33 1.06
N HIS A 11 6.37 -9.63 1.00
CA HIS A 11 6.46 -8.18 1.17
C HIS A 11 7.50 -7.61 0.21
N PHE A 12 7.06 -6.67 -0.62
CA PHE A 12 7.93 -5.96 -1.56
C PHE A 12 7.40 -4.56 -1.85
N CYS A 13 8.22 -3.77 -2.52
CA CYS A 13 7.88 -2.42 -2.95
C CYS A 13 7.70 -2.37 -4.47
N ALA A 14 6.61 -1.76 -4.94
CA ALA A 14 6.49 -1.32 -6.32
C ALA A 14 6.94 0.13 -6.45
N ILE A 15 7.89 0.38 -7.36
CA ILE A 15 8.56 1.68 -7.52
C ILE A 15 8.46 2.07 -9.01
N PRO A 16 8.02 3.30 -9.32
CA PRO A 16 7.98 3.75 -10.71
C PRO A 16 9.40 3.97 -11.23
N THR A 17 9.65 3.54 -12.47
CA THR A 17 10.95 3.68 -13.14
C THR A 17 10.97 4.80 -14.18
N THR A 18 9.81 5.33 -14.54
CA THR A 18 9.63 6.34 -15.59
C THR A 18 9.53 7.76 -15.07
N CYS A 19 9.37 7.93 -13.75
CA CYS A 19 9.27 9.24 -13.11
C CYS A 19 9.84 9.23 -11.69
N TRP A 20 10.21 10.42 -11.24
CA TRP A 20 10.58 10.67 -9.85
C TRP A 20 9.44 11.41 -9.16
N ALA A 21 9.08 10.94 -7.96
CA ALA A 21 8.23 11.64 -7.01
C ALA A 21 8.75 11.31 -5.62
N ALA A 22 8.99 12.30 -4.77
CA ALA A 22 9.49 12.08 -3.41
C ALA A 22 8.55 11.20 -2.57
N ASP A 23 7.25 11.46 -2.62
CA ASP A 23 6.20 10.76 -1.88
C ASP A 23 4.84 10.90 -2.57
N TRP A 24 3.80 10.30 -1.98
CA TRP A 24 2.46 10.26 -2.56
C TRP A 24 1.78 11.63 -2.69
N ARG A 25 2.14 12.64 -1.85
CA ARG A 25 1.48 13.95 -1.88
C ARG A 25 1.74 14.65 -3.22
N LEU A 26 2.93 14.47 -3.79
CA LEU A 26 3.29 15.08 -5.08
C LEU A 26 2.42 14.59 -6.24
N LEU A 27 1.75 13.44 -6.11
CA LEU A 27 0.80 12.95 -7.11
C LEU A 27 -0.44 13.85 -7.21
N LEU A 28 -0.77 14.62 -6.17
CA LEU A 28 -1.90 15.56 -6.16
C LEU A 28 -1.68 16.76 -7.11
N ARG A 29 -0.45 16.99 -7.60
CA ARG A 29 -0.19 18.01 -8.63
C ARG A 29 -0.86 17.68 -9.96
N ALA A 30 -0.99 16.39 -10.26
CA ALA A 30 -1.51 15.86 -11.52
C ALA A 30 -2.34 14.59 -11.20
N PRO A 31 -3.54 14.75 -10.60
CA PRO A 31 -4.23 13.66 -9.91
C PRO A 31 -4.67 12.53 -10.85
N ALA A 32 -5.08 12.84 -12.08
CA ALA A 32 -5.42 11.82 -13.08
C ALA A 32 -4.21 10.94 -13.44
N GLU A 33 -3.06 11.55 -13.71
CA GLU A 33 -1.80 10.87 -13.98
C GLU A 33 -1.31 10.09 -12.76
N GLY A 34 -1.43 10.69 -11.56
CA GLY A 34 -1.12 10.06 -10.29
C GLY A 34 -1.96 8.80 -10.05
N LEU A 35 -3.27 8.87 -10.33
CA LEU A 35 -4.18 7.73 -10.19
C LEU A 35 -3.81 6.60 -11.15
N ALA A 36 -3.51 6.95 -12.40
CA ALA A 36 -3.06 5.99 -13.40
C ALA A 36 -1.74 5.32 -12.96
N LEU A 37 -0.79 6.10 -12.43
CA LEU A 37 0.49 5.60 -11.95
C LEU A 37 0.33 4.61 -10.80
N VAL A 38 -0.39 4.97 -9.73
CA VAL A 38 -0.53 4.09 -8.56
C VAL A 38 -1.34 2.84 -8.87
N THR A 39 -2.29 2.93 -9.82
CA THR A 39 -3.03 1.76 -10.31
C THR A 39 -2.11 0.83 -11.09
N GLN A 40 -1.24 1.34 -11.96
CA GLN A 40 -0.24 0.53 -12.66
C GLN A 40 0.74 -0.14 -11.69
N LEU A 41 1.20 0.57 -10.67
CA LEU A 41 2.09 0.01 -9.64
C LEU A 41 1.39 -1.08 -8.82
N GLU A 42 0.11 -0.90 -8.47
CA GLU A 42 -0.71 -1.90 -7.79
C GLU A 42 -0.87 -3.17 -8.63
N GLU A 43 -1.21 -3.04 -9.92
CA GLU A 43 -1.34 -4.20 -10.82
C GLU A 43 0.01 -4.91 -11.01
N ALA A 44 1.10 -4.16 -11.18
CA ALA A 44 2.43 -4.75 -11.32
C ALA A 44 2.85 -5.52 -10.04
N ALA A 45 2.52 -4.97 -8.87
CA ALA A 45 2.75 -5.63 -7.59
C ALA A 45 1.91 -6.90 -7.46
N TRP A 46 0.64 -6.85 -7.84
CA TRP A 46 -0.25 -8.01 -7.84
C TRP A 46 0.24 -9.11 -8.78
N SER A 47 0.59 -8.78 -10.03
CA SER A 47 1.13 -9.77 -10.98
C SER A 47 2.40 -10.44 -10.44
N CYS A 48 3.31 -9.66 -9.84
CA CYS A 48 4.51 -10.21 -9.19
C CYS A 48 4.16 -11.19 -8.05
N MET A 49 3.19 -10.82 -7.20
CA MET A 49 2.68 -11.70 -6.14
C MET A 49 2.15 -13.02 -6.71
N GLU A 50 1.32 -12.93 -7.74
CA GLU A 50 0.70 -14.08 -8.36
C GLU A 50 1.75 -14.99 -8.98
N GLU A 51 2.67 -14.43 -9.77
CA GLU A 51 3.67 -15.16 -10.53
C GLU A 51 4.77 -15.78 -9.67
N GLN A 52 5.22 -15.10 -8.60
CA GLN A 52 6.39 -15.55 -7.82
C GLN A 52 6.03 -16.25 -6.52
N PHE A 53 4.84 -15.98 -5.96
CA PHE A 53 4.44 -16.51 -4.65
C PHE A 53 3.22 -17.42 -4.75
N LEU A 54 2.10 -16.92 -5.30
CA LEU A 54 0.84 -17.67 -5.31
C LEU A 54 0.81 -18.82 -6.33
N SER A 55 1.67 -18.76 -7.35
CA SER A 55 1.91 -19.86 -8.29
C SER A 55 2.76 -20.99 -7.69
N SER A 56 3.50 -20.72 -6.61
CA SER A 56 4.42 -21.66 -6.00
C SER A 56 3.69 -22.50 -4.95
N GLU A 57 3.40 -23.76 -5.28
CA GLU A 57 2.77 -24.71 -4.35
C GLU A 57 3.55 -24.84 -3.05
N ALA A 58 4.89 -24.90 -3.13
CA ALA A 58 5.76 -25.00 -1.97
C ALA A 58 5.67 -23.76 -1.07
N TRP A 59 5.62 -22.56 -1.65
CA TRP A 59 5.45 -21.33 -0.90
C TRP A 59 4.06 -21.27 -0.25
N CYS A 60 3.02 -21.57 -1.02
CA CYS A 60 1.63 -21.59 -0.56
C CYS A 60 1.43 -22.57 0.60
N ALA A 61 1.93 -23.81 0.48
CA ALA A 61 1.83 -24.82 1.53
C ALA A 61 2.55 -24.42 2.83
N LYS A 62 3.61 -23.62 2.72
CA LYS A 62 4.37 -23.14 3.88
C LYS A 62 3.73 -21.95 4.57
N HIS A 63 3.10 -21.06 3.82
CA HIS A 63 2.70 -19.73 4.31
C HIS A 63 1.19 -19.50 4.40
N LEU A 64 0.38 -20.19 3.58
CA LEU A 64 -1.07 -20.10 3.61
C LEU A 64 -1.65 -21.24 4.45
N ARG A 65 -2.66 -20.95 5.27
CA ARG A 65 -3.43 -22.00 5.94
C ARG A 65 -4.50 -22.53 4.99
N GLY A 66 -4.57 -23.85 4.83
CA GLY A 66 -5.58 -24.50 4.00
C GLY A 66 -4.99 -25.01 2.68
N ALA A 67 -5.86 -25.40 1.75
CA ALA A 67 -5.44 -25.83 0.42
C ALA A 67 -4.83 -24.63 -0.34
N PRO A 68 -3.71 -24.81 -1.05
CA PRO A 68 -3.17 -23.80 -1.95
C PRO A 68 -4.23 -23.34 -2.96
N PRO A 69 -4.25 -22.06 -3.35
CA PRO A 69 -5.15 -21.60 -4.40
C PRO A 69 -4.75 -22.22 -5.74
N THR A 70 -5.55 -23.17 -6.24
CA THR A 70 -5.22 -23.96 -7.43
C THR A 70 -5.63 -23.30 -8.75
N ASP A 71 -6.48 -22.28 -8.69
CA ASP A 71 -7.01 -21.60 -9.87
C ASP A 71 -6.90 -20.07 -9.76
N ALA A 72 -7.15 -19.37 -10.88
CA ALA A 72 -7.04 -17.92 -10.93
C ALA A 72 -8.08 -17.20 -10.04
N ALA A 73 -9.27 -17.77 -9.88
CA ALA A 73 -10.33 -17.16 -9.08
C ALA A 73 -9.99 -17.17 -7.59
N SER A 74 -9.49 -18.30 -7.09
CA SER A 74 -9.02 -18.46 -5.70
C SER A 74 -7.80 -17.59 -5.40
N ARG A 75 -6.88 -17.41 -6.37
CA ARG A 75 -5.79 -16.43 -6.22
C ARG A 75 -6.32 -15.00 -6.19
N ALA A 76 -7.22 -14.62 -7.09
CA ALA A 76 -7.81 -13.29 -7.13
C ALA A 76 -8.55 -12.93 -5.83
N ALA A 77 -9.20 -13.91 -5.17
CA ALA A 77 -9.84 -13.70 -3.87
C ALA A 77 -8.86 -13.24 -2.78
N LEU A 78 -7.59 -13.67 -2.84
CA LEU A 78 -6.55 -13.26 -1.90
C LEU A 78 -6.16 -11.78 -2.04
N ARG A 79 -6.52 -11.12 -3.14
CA ARG A 79 -6.23 -9.69 -3.34
C ARG A 79 -6.91 -8.81 -2.29
N SER A 80 -8.07 -9.24 -1.77
CA SER A 80 -8.75 -8.58 -0.65
C SER A 80 -7.99 -8.65 0.68
N HIS A 81 -7.00 -9.54 0.77
CA HIS A 81 -6.12 -9.72 1.92
C HIS A 81 -4.75 -9.06 1.71
N VAL A 82 -4.58 -8.25 0.68
CA VAL A 82 -3.36 -7.46 0.51
C VAL A 82 -3.47 -6.18 1.31
N VAL A 83 -2.41 -5.87 2.04
CA VAL A 83 -2.20 -4.53 2.59
C VAL A 83 -1.29 -3.77 1.64
N CYS A 84 -1.75 -2.62 1.16
CA CYS A 84 -1.01 -1.78 0.23
C CYS A 84 -1.11 -0.30 0.60
N GLY A 85 0.00 0.43 0.50
CA GLY A 85 0.05 1.84 0.82
C GLY A 85 1.46 2.43 0.81
N CYS A 86 1.57 3.67 1.28
CA CYS A 86 2.82 4.42 1.37
C CYS A 86 3.10 4.85 2.82
N ASN A 87 4.38 5.04 3.12
CA ASN A 87 4.79 5.74 4.34
C ASN A 87 4.99 7.24 4.08
N PHE A 88 4.70 8.06 5.09
CA PHE A 88 5.06 9.49 5.11
C PHE A 88 5.61 9.95 6.48
N PRO A 89 6.71 10.72 6.53
CA PRO A 89 7.68 10.90 5.44
C PRO A 89 8.25 9.56 4.96
N PRO A 90 8.59 9.40 3.68
CA PRO A 90 9.10 8.13 3.19
C PRO A 90 10.51 7.87 3.73
N SER A 91 10.93 6.61 3.81
CA SER A 91 12.31 6.27 4.21
C SER A 91 13.33 6.59 3.10
N GLN A 92 12.86 6.68 1.85
CA GLN A 92 13.62 7.07 0.67
C GLN A 92 12.76 8.09 -0.09
N PHE A 93 13.34 9.20 -0.53
CA PHE A 93 12.64 10.24 -1.30
C PHE A 93 12.38 9.80 -2.76
N GLN A 94 11.69 8.68 -2.91
CA GLN A 94 11.20 8.07 -4.13
C GLN A 94 9.92 7.32 -3.77
N LEU A 95 8.84 7.57 -4.52
CA LEU A 95 7.55 6.92 -4.33
C LEU A 95 7.73 5.40 -4.38
N HIS A 96 7.26 4.73 -3.34
CA HIS A 96 7.24 3.28 -3.27
C HIS A 96 5.95 2.83 -2.61
N LEU A 97 5.18 1.99 -3.31
CA LEU A 97 4.03 1.30 -2.73
C LEU A 97 4.55 0.07 -2.02
N GLN A 98 4.39 0.02 -0.70
CA GLN A 98 4.57 -1.22 0.04
C GLN A 98 3.37 -2.12 -0.26
N PHE A 99 3.65 -3.37 -0.59
CA PHE A 99 2.66 -4.37 -0.97
C PHE A 99 2.99 -5.67 -0.26
N PHE A 100 2.07 -6.14 0.58
CA PHE A 100 2.27 -7.40 1.27
C PHE A 100 0.97 -8.16 1.47
N LEU A 101 1.05 -9.48 1.30
CA LEU A 101 -0.07 -10.38 1.55
C LEU A 101 -0.14 -10.75 3.02
N MET A 102 -1.37 -10.78 3.53
CA MET A 102 -1.69 -11.32 4.84
C MET A 102 -1.68 -12.86 4.78
N PRO A 103 -0.58 -13.50 5.17
CA PRO A 103 -0.70 -14.47 6.25
C PRO A 103 0.39 -14.20 7.30
N TRP A 104 0.06 -13.29 8.20
CA TRP A 104 0.92 -12.90 9.30
C TRP A 104 1.23 -14.08 10.23
N LEU A 105 2.50 -14.26 10.59
CA LEU A 105 2.86 -14.99 11.80
C LEU A 105 2.14 -14.32 12.99
N PRO A 106 1.85 -15.03 14.10
CA PRO A 106 1.23 -14.40 15.27
C PRO A 106 1.97 -13.14 15.75
N SER A 107 3.30 -13.09 15.58
CA SER A 107 4.13 -11.90 15.83
C SER A 107 3.83 -10.72 14.90
N HIS A 108 3.58 -10.97 13.61
CA HIS A 108 3.19 -9.93 12.64
C HIS A 108 1.76 -9.44 12.91
N TYR A 109 0.86 -10.36 13.26
CA TYR A 109 -0.51 -10.01 13.62
C TYR A 109 -0.53 -9.15 14.87
N LYS A 110 0.19 -9.57 15.91
CA LYS A 110 0.36 -8.76 17.11
C LYS A 110 0.95 -7.39 16.79
N ALA A 111 2.03 -7.32 16.01
CA ALA A 111 2.63 -6.04 15.65
C ALA A 111 1.64 -5.12 14.93
N PHE A 112 0.86 -5.65 13.99
CA PHE A 112 -0.18 -4.88 13.32
C PHE A 112 -1.27 -4.40 14.27
N THR A 113 -1.80 -5.27 15.13
CA THR A 113 -2.81 -4.87 16.13
C THR A 113 -2.26 -3.89 17.16
N ASP A 114 -0.95 -3.91 17.40
CA ASP A 114 -0.24 -2.94 18.24
C ASP A 114 0.09 -1.62 17.49
N GLY A 115 -0.34 -1.47 16.23
CA GLY A 115 -0.15 -0.24 15.45
C GLY A 115 1.13 -0.19 14.61
N ALA A 116 1.61 -1.32 14.09
CA ALA A 116 2.81 -1.35 13.21
C ALA A 116 2.67 -0.51 11.93
N LEU A 117 1.43 -0.12 11.56
CA LEU A 117 1.15 0.90 10.58
C LEU A 117 0.59 2.12 11.32
N PRO A 118 1.43 3.05 11.81
CA PRO A 118 0.94 4.14 12.63
C PRO A 118 0.09 5.12 11.82
N ARG A 119 -0.98 5.65 12.44
CA ARG A 119 -1.75 6.75 11.85
C ARG A 119 -0.85 7.93 11.52
N ARG A 120 -1.16 8.63 10.43
CA ARG A 120 -0.39 9.76 9.86
C ARG A 120 1.04 9.41 9.47
N ARG A 121 1.44 8.13 9.58
CA ARG A 121 2.68 7.55 9.03
C ARG A 121 2.38 6.63 7.87
N TRP A 122 1.33 5.81 7.97
CA TRP A 122 0.87 4.92 6.92
C TRP A 122 -0.34 5.49 6.17
N PHE A 123 -0.30 5.45 4.85
CA PHE A 123 -1.35 5.94 3.96
C PHE A 123 -1.82 4.77 3.09
N PRO A 124 -3.00 4.19 3.40
CA PRO A 124 -3.56 3.11 2.60
C PRO A 124 -3.71 3.53 1.13
N LEU A 125 -3.42 2.61 0.20
CA LEU A 125 -3.56 2.89 -1.22
C LEU A 125 -5.00 3.28 -1.59
N LYS A 126 -6.00 2.73 -0.89
CA LYS A 126 -7.40 3.11 -1.05
C LYS A 126 -7.64 4.60 -0.78
N TYR A 127 -7.06 5.15 0.29
CA TYR A 127 -7.12 6.58 0.58
C TYR A 127 -6.46 7.40 -0.52
N ILE A 128 -5.24 7.02 -0.93
CA ILE A 128 -4.49 7.71 -1.99
C ILE A 128 -5.27 7.72 -3.31
N LYS A 129 -5.79 6.56 -3.75
CA LYS A 129 -6.62 6.45 -4.96
C LYS A 129 -7.90 7.26 -4.83
N GLY A 130 -8.53 7.28 -3.64
CA GLY A 130 -9.70 8.08 -3.34
C GLY A 130 -9.44 9.57 -3.54
N LEU A 131 -8.37 10.11 -2.95
CA LEU A 131 -7.96 11.50 -3.12
C LEU A 131 -7.72 11.84 -4.59
N LEU A 132 -6.93 11.02 -5.29
CA LEU A 132 -6.60 11.24 -6.69
C LEU A 132 -7.85 11.16 -7.59
N SER A 133 -8.83 10.34 -7.22
CA SER A 133 -10.11 10.21 -7.93
C SER A 133 -11.03 11.43 -7.76
N LEU A 134 -10.83 12.27 -6.74
CA LEU A 134 -11.49 13.58 -6.66
C LEU A 134 -11.06 14.50 -7.81
N ASN A 135 -9.91 14.21 -8.44
CA ASN A 135 -9.36 14.92 -9.59
C ASN A 135 -9.26 16.44 -9.38
N GLN A 136 -8.91 16.84 -8.16
CA GLN A 136 -8.71 18.23 -7.73
C GLN A 136 -7.21 18.47 -7.54
N PRO A 137 -6.54 19.17 -8.48
CA PRO A 137 -5.11 19.41 -8.37
C PRO A 137 -4.76 20.31 -7.19
N MET A 138 -3.67 19.99 -6.50
CA MET A 138 -3.09 20.82 -5.44
C MET A 138 -1.61 21.07 -5.73
N ALA A 139 -1.18 22.33 -5.59
CA ALA A 139 0.22 22.74 -5.79
C ALA A 139 1.09 22.33 -4.58
N VAL A 140 1.16 21.03 -4.30
CA VAL A 140 1.95 20.45 -3.21
C VAL A 140 3.42 20.69 -3.45
N GLU A 141 4.17 21.19 -2.50
CA GLU A 141 5.64 21.22 -2.48
C GLU A 141 6.19 20.21 -1.47
N LEU A 142 7.52 20.01 -1.43
CA LEU A 142 8.13 19.01 -0.54
C LEU A 142 7.84 19.29 0.96
N ASP A 143 7.66 20.57 1.30
CA ASP A 143 7.37 21.08 2.64
C ASP A 143 5.88 21.20 2.97
N THR A 144 4.96 21.04 2.00
CA THR A 144 3.50 21.08 2.23
C THR A 144 3.08 20.07 3.28
N SER A 145 2.59 20.51 4.43
CA SER A 145 2.26 19.62 5.54
C SER A 145 1.10 18.65 5.21
N LEU A 146 0.98 17.56 5.97
CA LEU A 146 -0.20 16.69 5.87
C LEU A 146 -1.48 17.42 6.30
N ASP A 147 -1.39 18.35 7.25
CA ASP A 147 -2.55 19.10 7.73
C ASP A 147 -3.13 19.98 6.62
N GLU A 148 -2.29 20.59 5.79
CA GLU A 148 -2.76 21.31 4.58
C GLU A 148 -3.50 20.37 3.60
N ILE A 149 -3.05 19.12 3.43
CA ILE A 149 -3.77 18.15 2.61
C ILE A 149 -5.13 17.82 3.26
N PHE A 150 -5.15 17.55 4.56
CA PHE A 150 -6.37 17.19 5.28
C PHE A 150 -7.40 18.33 5.27
N GLU A 151 -6.98 19.58 5.48
CA GLU A 151 -7.86 20.75 5.42
C GLU A 151 -8.60 20.88 4.09
N VAL A 152 -7.95 20.51 2.98
CA VAL A 152 -8.55 20.57 1.64
C VAL A 152 -9.51 19.40 1.40
N PHE A 153 -9.14 18.19 1.81
CA PHE A 153 -9.79 16.96 1.33
C PHE A 153 -10.64 16.22 2.37
N ASP A 154 -10.44 16.38 3.68
CA ASP A 154 -11.11 15.54 4.69
C ASP A 154 -12.64 15.68 4.69
N SER A 155 -13.16 16.84 4.27
CA SER A 155 -14.61 17.05 4.12
C SER A 155 -15.25 16.19 3.01
N GLN A 156 -14.44 15.71 2.07
CA GLN A 156 -14.86 14.89 0.92
C GLN A 156 -14.43 13.42 1.10
N LEU A 157 -13.25 13.20 1.69
CA LEU A 157 -12.68 11.89 1.96
C LEU A 157 -11.82 11.97 3.23
N SER A 158 -12.38 11.57 4.37
CA SER A 158 -11.66 11.53 5.64
C SER A 158 -10.54 10.49 5.60
N TYR A 159 -9.32 10.90 5.98
CA TYR A 159 -8.21 9.98 6.20
C TYR A 159 -8.53 8.92 7.25
N ASP A 160 -9.15 9.31 8.37
CA ASP A 160 -9.42 8.41 9.48
C ASP A 160 -10.43 7.32 9.09
N ASP A 161 -11.50 7.68 8.38
CA ASP A 161 -12.48 6.71 7.89
C ASP A 161 -11.87 5.75 6.86
N ALA A 162 -10.95 6.24 6.01
CA ALA A 162 -10.28 5.42 5.02
C ALA A 162 -9.20 4.51 5.61
N PHE A 163 -8.65 4.88 6.78
CA PHE A 163 -7.66 4.11 7.51
C PHE A 163 -8.28 2.91 8.25
N ASP A 164 -9.50 3.07 8.76
CA ASP A 164 -10.18 2.05 9.58
C ASP A 164 -10.95 0.99 8.76
N GLN A 165 -10.92 1.09 7.43
CA GLN A 165 -11.56 0.16 6.48
C GLN A 165 -10.57 -0.84 5.89
#